data_AF-A0A0W0FKC6-F1
#
_entry.id   AF-A0A0W0FKC6-F1
#
_cell.length_a   1.000
_cell.length_b   1.000
_cell.length_c   1.000
_cell.angle_alpha   90.00
_cell.angle_beta   90.00
_cell.angle_gamma   90.00
#
_symmetry.space_group_name_H-M   'P 1'
#
loop_
_entity.id
_entity.type
_entity.pdbx_description
1 polymer ?
#
loop_
_entity_poly.entity_id
_entity_poly.type
_entity_poly.pdbx_seq_one_letter_code
_entity_poly.pdbx_strand_id
1 'polypeptide(L)'
;MFIGRRAEQRSDSCNIRTVSFIINTRQTKISLDTGKDHRNHGHRLIEERANQGWNGDQSKSNSKHAIDMYTMQAGTARDISFLIDFLPAYLFPNGETKIAEWGVAGISLGGHSTWITLCQGTAFVYWYHMKLMSCQNQGLMSARAEKFGIPLEGSEYLPDSALDVIRRDDPAFAPYQRSDSSNPFWGKKILILSGGSDTLVPRDASEYFIEGLEVGEGTKEVMIQPGAGHEYTKEMEAKLNKFLLEKVLV
;
A
#
# COMPACT_ATOMS: atom_id res chain seq x y z
N MET A 1 -17.72 -7.11 19.22
CA MET A 1 -18.64 -7.67 18.21
C MET A 1 -17.97 -7.48 16.85
N PHE A 2 -17.49 -8.55 16.22
CA PHE A 2 -16.95 -8.48 14.86
C PHE A 2 -18.12 -8.21 13.91
N ILE A 3 -18.22 -6.99 13.37
CA ILE A 3 -19.16 -6.68 12.29
C ILE A 3 -18.36 -6.66 10.99
N GLY A 4 -17.83 -7.83 10.61
CA GLY A 4 -17.21 -8.04 9.31
C GLY A 4 -18.18 -8.83 8.44
N ARG A 5 -18.63 -8.26 7.32
CA ARG A 5 -19.21 -9.08 6.25
C ARG A 5 -18.11 -9.99 5.72
N ARG A 6 -18.38 -11.29 5.55
CA ARG A 6 -17.52 -12.18 4.78
C ARG A 6 -17.30 -11.54 3.41
N ALA A 7 -16.04 -11.23 3.08
CA ALA A 7 -15.67 -10.95 1.70
C ALA A 7 -15.95 -12.22 0.88
N GLU A 8 -16.94 -12.18 -0.01
CA GLU A 8 -17.13 -13.24 -1.00
C GLU A 8 -15.91 -13.28 -1.93
N GLN A 9 -15.27 -14.46 -2.02
CA GLN A 9 -14.23 -14.72 -2.99
C GLN A 9 -14.85 -14.76 -4.39
N ARG A 10 -14.76 -13.65 -5.14
CA ARG A 10 -14.76 -13.66 -6.61
C ARG A 10 -13.33 -13.71 -7.17
N SER A 11 -13.13 -14.39 -8.27
CA SER A 11 -11.84 -14.87 -8.79
C SER A 11 -10.99 -13.84 -9.55
N ASP A 12 -11.16 -12.54 -9.36
CA ASP A 12 -10.52 -11.55 -10.23
C ASP A 12 -9.26 -10.96 -9.58
N SER A 13 -8.13 -11.19 -10.24
CA SER A 13 -6.74 -10.96 -9.84
C SER A 13 -6.29 -9.49 -9.73
N CYS A 14 -7.20 -8.53 -9.68
CA CYS A 14 -6.85 -7.10 -9.66
C CYS A 14 -7.73 -6.23 -8.74
N ASN A 15 -8.47 -6.82 -7.80
CA ASN A 15 -9.30 -6.04 -6.88
C ASN A 15 -8.62 -5.92 -5.52
N ILE A 16 -8.39 -4.69 -5.04
CA ILE A 16 -8.05 -4.46 -3.63
C ILE A 16 -9.13 -5.14 -2.80
N ARG A 17 -8.74 -6.15 -2.03
CA ARG A 17 -9.55 -6.61 -0.91
C ARG A 17 -8.94 -6.04 0.35
N THR A 18 -9.71 -5.15 0.98
CA THR A 18 -9.64 -4.76 2.38
C THR A 18 -8.74 -3.58 2.74
N VAL A 19 -9.36 -2.39 2.83
CA VAL A 19 -8.94 -1.34 3.76
C VAL A 19 -9.72 -1.57 5.07
N SER A 20 -9.08 -2.24 6.03
CA SER A 20 -9.66 -2.53 7.35
C SER A 20 -9.19 -1.50 8.38
N PHE A 21 -10.13 -0.80 9.01
CA PHE A 21 -9.83 0.12 10.11
C PHE A 21 -10.29 -0.49 11.45
N ILE A 22 -9.53 -0.28 12.52
CA ILE A 22 -9.86 -0.71 13.89
C ILE A 22 -10.20 0.51 14.72
N ILE A 23 -11.47 0.68 15.08
CA ILE A 23 -11.91 1.64 16.09
C ILE A 23 -11.68 0.99 17.45
N ASN A 24 -10.65 1.43 18.17
CA ASN A 24 -10.52 1.16 19.59
C ASN A 24 -11.15 2.33 20.36
N THR A 25 -12.36 2.15 20.88
CA THR A 25 -12.90 3.08 21.88
C THR A 25 -12.50 2.56 23.26
N ARG A 26 -12.40 3.43 24.29
CA ARG A 26 -12.03 3.04 25.66
C ARG A 26 -12.88 1.89 26.27
N GLN A 27 -13.94 1.42 25.61
CA GLN A 27 -14.80 0.32 26.05
C GLN A 27 -15.17 -0.71 24.95
N THR A 28 -14.92 -0.46 23.65
CA THR A 28 -15.34 -1.36 22.55
C THR A 28 -14.36 -1.36 21.38
N LYS A 29 -13.91 -2.56 20.97
CA LYS A 29 -13.15 -2.78 19.72
C LYS A 29 -14.12 -3.03 18.57
N ILE A 30 -14.16 -2.14 17.58
CA ILE A 30 -14.98 -2.26 16.37
C ILE A 30 -14.04 -2.25 15.17
N SER A 31 -13.97 -3.35 14.43
CA SER A 31 -13.28 -3.40 13.13
C SER A 31 -14.29 -3.09 12.03
N LEU A 32 -14.01 -2.10 11.19
CA LEU A 32 -14.80 -1.75 10.02
C LEU A 32 -13.96 -1.97 8.76
N ASP A 33 -14.33 -2.96 7.95
CA ASP A 33 -13.78 -3.14 6.61
C ASP A 33 -14.68 -2.41 5.60
N THR A 34 -14.11 -1.42 4.91
CA THR A 34 -14.87 -0.59 3.95
C THR A 34 -14.63 -0.97 2.50
N GLY A 35 -13.79 -1.97 2.22
CA GLY A 35 -13.50 -2.54 0.90
C GLY A 35 -13.81 -1.63 -0.29
N LYS A 36 -12.87 -0.73 -0.64
CA LYS A 36 -13.06 0.22 -1.74
C LYS A 36 -12.29 -0.15 -2.99
N ASP A 37 -12.92 0.09 -4.14
CA ASP A 37 -12.26 0.00 -5.43
C ASP A 37 -11.12 1.04 -5.50
N HIS A 38 -9.94 0.59 -5.94
CA HIS A 38 -8.83 1.49 -6.31
C HIS A 38 -9.32 2.48 -7.36
N ARG A 39 -8.64 3.61 -7.50
CA ARG A 39 -8.86 4.45 -8.67
C ARG A 39 -8.65 3.63 -9.94
N ASN A 40 -9.50 3.84 -10.94
CA ASN A 40 -9.48 3.12 -12.21
C ASN A 40 -9.65 1.58 -12.11
N HIS A 41 -10.27 1.07 -11.04
CA HIS A 41 -10.57 -0.36 -10.86
C HIS A 41 -12.04 -0.56 -10.47
N GLY A 42 -12.56 -1.78 -10.60
CA GLY A 42 -13.93 -2.14 -10.22
C GLY A 42 -14.97 -1.18 -10.81
N HIS A 43 -15.84 -0.63 -9.96
CA HIS A 43 -16.86 0.34 -10.36
C HIS A 43 -16.32 1.74 -10.65
N ARG A 44 -15.03 1.98 -10.35
CA ARG A 44 -14.32 3.23 -10.63
C ARG A 44 -13.45 3.13 -11.88
N LEU A 45 -13.56 2.05 -12.67
CA LEU A 45 -12.84 1.87 -13.92
C LEU A 45 -13.24 2.96 -14.92
N ILE A 46 -12.24 3.68 -15.44
CA ILE A 46 -12.39 4.74 -16.44
C ILE A 46 -11.74 4.31 -17.76
N GLU A 47 -10.51 3.82 -17.70
CA GLU A 47 -9.74 3.38 -18.88
C GLU A 47 -8.93 2.11 -18.57
N GLU A 48 -9.28 0.99 -19.21
CA GLU A 48 -8.58 -0.29 -19.03
C GLU A 48 -7.09 -0.24 -19.39
N ARG A 49 -6.73 0.55 -20.42
CA ARG A 49 -5.35 0.70 -20.88
C ARG A 49 -4.46 1.31 -19.80
N ALA A 50 -4.98 2.24 -18.99
CA ALA A 50 -4.20 2.88 -17.91
C ALA A 50 -3.78 1.88 -16.82
N ASN A 51 -4.43 0.71 -16.72
CA ASN A 51 -4.03 -0.38 -15.83
C ASN A 51 -2.97 -1.31 -16.43
N GLN A 52 -2.66 -1.17 -17.72
CA GLN A 52 -1.67 -2.01 -18.39
C GLN A 52 -0.25 -1.49 -18.15
N GLY A 53 0.71 -2.41 -18.29
CA GLY A 53 2.13 -2.10 -18.40
C GLY A 53 2.54 -1.64 -19.79
N TRP A 54 3.82 -1.31 -19.94
CA TRP A 54 4.42 -1.31 -21.27
C TRP A 54 4.36 -2.72 -21.87
N ASN A 55 4.19 -2.79 -23.18
CA ASN A 55 4.06 -4.04 -23.92
C ASN A 55 4.74 -3.90 -25.30
N GLY A 56 5.24 -5.02 -25.84
CA GLY A 56 5.76 -5.06 -27.21
C GLY A 56 4.67 -4.93 -28.28
N ASP A 57 3.42 -5.31 -27.94
CA ASP A 57 2.24 -5.00 -28.74
C ASP A 57 1.76 -3.57 -28.42
N GLN A 58 2.01 -2.64 -29.33
CA GLN A 58 1.69 -1.22 -29.15
C GLN A 58 0.19 -0.98 -28.91
N SER A 59 -0.70 -1.87 -29.38
CA SER A 59 -2.14 -1.74 -29.14
C SER A 59 -2.53 -1.95 -27.68
N LYS A 60 -1.69 -2.68 -26.92
CA LYS A 60 -1.85 -3.03 -25.50
C LYS A 60 -0.91 -2.26 -24.58
N SER A 61 0.07 -1.57 -25.14
CA SER A 61 1.08 -0.84 -24.39
C SER A 61 0.48 0.44 -23.79
N ASN A 62 0.70 0.64 -22.49
CA ASN A 62 0.44 1.92 -21.85
C ASN A 62 1.69 2.78 -21.86
N SER A 63 1.79 3.79 -22.73
CA SER A 63 2.92 4.72 -22.72
C SER A 63 3.01 5.50 -21.41
N LYS A 64 1.89 5.77 -20.74
CA LYS A 64 1.84 6.52 -19.47
C LYS A 64 1.97 5.64 -18.23
N HIS A 65 2.40 4.37 -18.38
CA HIS A 65 2.40 3.38 -17.29
C HIS A 65 2.99 3.90 -15.97
N ALA A 66 4.15 4.56 -16.00
CA ALA A 66 4.77 5.08 -14.78
C ALA A 66 3.89 6.12 -14.07
N ILE A 67 3.33 7.05 -14.82
CA ILE A 67 2.47 8.13 -14.30
C ILE A 67 1.13 7.55 -13.82
N ASP A 68 0.50 6.70 -14.62
CA ASP A 68 -0.81 6.11 -14.30
C ASP A 68 -0.71 5.24 -13.04
N MET A 69 0.32 4.39 -12.93
CA MET A 69 0.54 3.58 -11.74
C MET A 69 0.71 4.45 -10.49
N TYR A 70 1.59 5.45 -10.54
CA TYR A 70 1.84 6.29 -9.37
C TYR A 70 0.62 7.13 -8.99
N THR A 71 -0.06 7.74 -9.96
CA THR A 71 -1.24 8.58 -9.71
C THR A 71 -2.41 7.78 -9.15
N MET A 72 -2.60 6.53 -9.59
CA MET A 72 -3.54 5.62 -8.94
C MET A 72 -3.13 5.40 -7.48
N GLN A 73 -1.88 4.98 -7.23
CA GLN A 73 -1.38 4.67 -5.89
C GLN A 73 -1.55 5.84 -4.91
N ALA A 74 -1.03 7.01 -5.29
CA ALA A 74 -1.10 8.24 -4.50
C ALA A 74 -2.53 8.77 -4.38
N GLY A 75 -3.35 8.64 -5.43
CA GLY A 75 -4.75 9.06 -5.40
C GLY A 75 -5.58 8.23 -4.42
N THR A 76 -5.34 6.91 -4.34
CA THR A 76 -5.97 6.05 -3.34
C THR A 76 -5.47 6.35 -1.93
N ALA A 77 -4.18 6.69 -1.76
CA ALA A 77 -3.66 7.13 -0.47
C ALA A 77 -4.35 8.41 0.04
N ARG A 78 -4.65 9.35 -0.87
CA ARG A 78 -5.45 10.55 -0.58
C ARG A 78 -6.90 10.21 -0.24
N ASP A 79 -7.51 9.27 -0.96
CA ASP A 79 -8.88 8.81 -0.67
C ASP A 79 -8.96 8.19 0.75
N ILE A 80 -7.92 7.46 1.18
CA ILE A 80 -7.84 6.90 2.54
C ILE A 80 -7.67 8.02 3.57
N SER A 81 -6.79 9.00 3.32
CA SER A 81 -6.58 10.14 4.22
C SER A 81 -7.88 10.94 4.39
N PHE A 82 -8.61 11.18 3.30
CA PHE A 82 -9.93 11.81 3.34
C PHE A 82 -10.93 11.03 4.20
N LEU A 83 -10.91 9.69 4.13
CA LEU A 83 -11.77 8.88 5.01
C LEU A 83 -11.36 9.00 6.48
N ILE A 84 -10.06 9.02 6.77
CA ILE A 84 -9.56 9.20 8.14
C ILE A 84 -10.05 10.52 8.74
N ASP A 85 -10.03 11.60 7.95
CA ASP A 85 -10.43 12.93 8.40
C ASP A 85 -11.94 13.05 8.65
N PHE A 86 -12.76 12.49 7.75
CA PHE A 86 -14.20 12.76 7.74
C PHE A 86 -15.07 11.65 8.31
N LEU A 87 -14.66 10.38 8.22
CA LEU A 87 -15.45 9.25 8.72
C LEU A 87 -15.82 9.37 10.22
N PRO A 88 -14.97 9.88 11.13
CA PRO A 88 -15.36 10.10 12.52
C PRO A 88 -16.62 10.97 12.67
N ALA A 89 -16.77 12.02 11.85
CA ALA A 89 -17.92 12.92 11.93
C ALA A 89 -19.23 12.25 11.48
N TYR A 90 -19.16 11.25 10.59
CA TYR A 90 -20.32 10.45 10.19
C TYR A 90 -20.68 9.36 11.20
N LEU A 91 -19.66 8.74 11.82
CA LEU A 91 -19.88 7.67 12.79
C LEU A 91 -20.28 8.20 14.17
N PHE A 92 -19.70 9.34 14.58
CA PHE A 92 -19.84 9.93 15.91
C PHE A 92 -20.15 11.43 15.80
N PRO A 93 -21.31 11.79 15.21
CA PRO A 93 -21.64 13.19 14.89
C PRO A 93 -21.76 14.08 16.12
N ASN A 94 -22.03 13.52 17.31
CA ASN A 94 -22.10 14.28 18.56
C ASN A 94 -20.86 14.07 19.44
N GLY A 95 -19.79 13.47 18.91
CA GLY A 95 -18.57 13.19 19.66
C GLY A 95 -18.73 12.09 20.71
N GLU A 96 -19.66 11.16 20.49
CA GLU A 96 -19.99 10.03 21.38
C GLU A 96 -18.76 9.18 21.70
N THR A 97 -17.84 9.07 20.73
CA THR A 97 -16.54 8.44 20.92
C THR A 97 -15.51 8.98 19.94
N LYS A 98 -14.25 8.52 20.11
CA LYS A 98 -13.15 8.84 19.21
C LYS A 98 -12.52 7.56 18.70
N ILE A 99 -12.08 7.60 17.44
CA ILE A 99 -11.26 6.54 16.86
C ILE A 99 -9.85 6.68 17.46
N ALA A 100 -9.40 5.68 18.22
CA ALA A 100 -8.07 5.74 18.83
C ALA A 100 -6.95 5.39 17.85
N GLU A 101 -7.17 4.45 16.93
CA GLU A 101 -6.15 3.97 15.99
C GLU A 101 -6.77 3.70 14.62
N TRP A 102 -5.92 3.66 13.58
CA TRP A 102 -6.34 3.45 12.19
C TRP A 102 -5.44 2.41 11.53
N GLY A 103 -6.01 1.30 11.07
CA GLY A 103 -5.36 0.25 10.26
C GLY A 103 -5.61 0.43 8.76
N VAL A 104 -4.70 0.02 7.89
CA VAL A 104 -4.82 0.10 6.41
C VAL A 104 -4.06 -1.09 5.78
N ALA A 105 -4.75 -2.13 5.36
CA ALA A 105 -4.10 -3.20 4.60
C ALA A 105 -4.23 -2.95 3.09
N GLY A 106 -3.35 -3.55 2.29
CA GLY A 106 -3.42 -3.50 0.84
C GLY A 106 -2.67 -4.65 0.19
N ILE A 107 -3.12 -5.08 -0.99
CA ILE A 107 -2.52 -6.17 -1.78
C ILE A 107 -1.99 -5.61 -3.10
N SER A 108 -0.76 -5.95 -3.45
CA SER A 108 -0.12 -5.57 -4.73
C SER A 108 -0.18 -4.05 -4.91
N LEU A 109 -0.90 -3.52 -5.91
CA LEU A 109 -1.14 -2.08 -6.11
C LEU A 109 -1.69 -1.38 -4.84
N GLY A 110 -2.51 -2.07 -4.04
CA GLY A 110 -3.00 -1.55 -2.77
C GLY A 110 -1.92 -1.46 -1.69
N GLY A 111 -0.91 -2.32 -1.73
CA GLY A 111 0.24 -2.27 -0.82
C GLY A 111 1.12 -1.04 -1.05
N HIS A 112 1.31 -0.66 -2.31
CA HIS A 112 1.95 0.62 -2.69
C HIS A 112 1.18 1.81 -2.12
N SER A 113 -0.14 1.87 -2.31
CA SER A 113 -0.98 2.91 -1.71
C SER A 113 -0.88 2.95 -0.19
N THR A 114 -0.80 1.77 0.44
CA THR A 114 -0.65 1.68 1.90
C THR A 114 0.66 2.31 2.38
N TRP A 115 1.77 2.08 1.68
CA TRP A 115 3.04 2.73 2.00
C TRP A 115 2.95 4.25 1.90
N ILE A 116 2.33 4.76 0.82
CA ILE A 116 2.13 6.19 0.62
C ILE A 116 1.25 6.77 1.75
N THR A 117 0.14 6.11 2.09
CA THR A 117 -0.72 6.50 3.23
C THR A 117 0.05 6.52 4.54
N LEU A 118 0.90 5.52 4.79
CA LEU A 118 1.72 5.44 6.00
C LEU A 118 2.71 6.58 6.13
N CYS A 119 3.33 6.95 5.01
CA CYS A 119 4.30 8.04 4.95
C CYS A 119 3.65 9.41 5.15
N GLN A 120 2.40 9.58 4.70
CA GLN A 120 1.71 10.88 4.67
C GLN A 120 0.94 11.21 5.96
N GLY A 121 0.77 10.29 6.93
CA GLY A 121 -0.10 10.58 8.07
C GLY A 121 -0.02 9.66 9.30
N THR A 122 -0.87 9.98 10.28
CA THR A 122 -0.93 9.45 11.66
C THR A 122 -1.53 8.05 11.82
N ALA A 123 -1.86 7.35 10.74
CA ALA A 123 -2.41 6.00 10.82
C ALA A 123 -1.33 4.98 11.25
N PHE A 124 -1.67 4.14 12.24
CA PHE A 124 -0.85 3.03 12.75
C PHE A 124 -1.34 1.71 12.15
N VAL A 125 -0.62 1.16 11.20
CA VAL A 125 -1.22 0.23 10.23
C VAL A 125 -0.47 -1.08 10.00
N TYR A 126 -1.26 -2.14 10.12
CA TYR A 126 -1.13 -3.49 9.58
C TYR A 126 -0.94 -3.61 8.08
N TRP A 127 0.03 -4.40 7.64
CA TRP A 127 0.40 -4.48 6.24
C TRP A 127 0.40 -5.92 5.68
N TYR A 128 0.18 -5.99 4.37
CA TYR A 128 0.33 -7.12 3.45
C TYR A 128 0.93 -6.55 2.14
N HIS A 129 1.68 -7.36 1.38
CA HIS A 129 2.48 -7.00 0.18
C HIS A 129 1.82 -6.00 -0.81
N MET A 130 2.50 -5.08 -1.51
CA MET A 130 3.93 -4.96 -1.81
C MET A 130 4.37 -3.58 -2.35
N LYS A 131 5.67 -3.31 -2.15
CA LYS A 131 6.64 -2.36 -2.76
C LYS A 131 6.23 -0.91 -2.94
N LEU A 132 7.25 -0.14 -3.24
CA LEU A 132 7.29 1.30 -3.30
C LEU A 132 7.63 1.67 -4.73
N MET A 133 6.96 2.67 -5.28
CA MET A 133 7.27 3.18 -6.61
C MET A 133 8.40 4.22 -6.49
N SER A 134 9.54 3.77 -5.98
CA SER A 134 10.70 4.63 -5.86
C SER A 134 11.62 4.48 -7.04
N CYS A 135 11.90 5.59 -7.68
CA CYS A 135 12.82 5.71 -8.79
C CYS A 135 14.30 5.79 -8.38
N GLN A 136 14.73 5.37 -7.18
CA GLN A 136 16.16 5.34 -6.86
C GLN A 136 16.75 3.94 -6.70
N ASN A 137 17.72 3.69 -7.58
CA ASN A 137 18.65 2.57 -7.66
C ASN A 137 18.04 1.18 -7.94
N GLN A 138 17.41 1.06 -9.12
CA GLN A 138 16.75 -0.16 -9.63
C GLN A 138 15.38 -0.47 -9.00
N GLY A 139 14.58 0.57 -8.73
CA GLY A 139 13.18 0.38 -8.37
C GLY A 139 12.39 -0.39 -9.44
N LEU A 140 11.28 -1.00 -9.02
CA LEU A 140 10.42 -1.84 -9.87
C LEU A 140 10.05 -1.18 -11.21
N MET A 141 9.78 0.13 -11.20
CA MET A 141 9.41 0.86 -12.41
C MET A 141 10.59 1.02 -13.38
N SER A 142 11.79 1.32 -12.86
CA SER A 142 13.01 1.43 -13.67
C SER A 142 13.38 0.08 -14.31
N ALA A 143 13.32 -1.02 -13.55
CA ALA A 143 13.57 -2.36 -14.08
C ALA A 143 12.56 -2.77 -15.18
N ARG A 144 11.29 -2.37 -15.02
CA ARG A 144 10.27 -2.57 -16.05
C ARG A 144 10.54 -1.74 -17.28
N ALA A 145 10.90 -0.47 -17.12
CA ALA A 145 11.19 0.42 -18.24
C ALA A 145 12.40 -0.06 -19.06
N GLU A 146 13.46 -0.50 -18.37
CA GLU A 146 14.67 -1.06 -18.98
C GLU A 146 14.35 -2.27 -19.87
N LYS A 147 13.47 -3.18 -19.41
CA LYS A 147 13.02 -4.35 -20.20
C LYS A 147 12.41 -3.97 -21.55
N PHE A 148 11.82 -2.78 -21.66
CA PHE A 148 11.20 -2.28 -22.89
C PHE A 148 12.01 -1.16 -23.57
N GLY A 149 13.23 -0.86 -23.10
CA GLY A 149 14.07 0.21 -23.67
C GLY A 149 13.51 1.61 -23.46
N ILE A 150 12.75 1.83 -22.38
CA ILE A 150 12.06 3.09 -22.12
C ILE A 150 12.92 3.97 -21.19
N PRO A 151 13.33 5.16 -21.62
CA PRO A 151 14.00 6.12 -20.75
C PRO A 151 12.96 6.75 -19.81
N LEU A 152 13.17 6.69 -18.49
CA LEU A 152 12.23 7.31 -17.53
C LEU A 152 12.58 8.76 -17.21
N GLU A 153 13.72 9.01 -16.59
CA GLU A 153 14.06 10.34 -16.09
C GLU A 153 14.17 11.37 -17.23
N GLY A 154 13.54 12.54 -17.04
CA GLY A 154 13.55 13.62 -18.04
C GLY A 154 12.84 13.30 -19.35
N SER A 155 12.05 12.21 -19.41
CA SER A 155 11.34 11.79 -20.62
C SER A 155 9.84 12.08 -20.57
N GLU A 156 9.14 11.88 -21.68
CA GLU A 156 7.67 11.93 -21.72
C GLU A 156 7.00 10.83 -20.89
N TYR A 157 7.72 9.73 -20.62
CA TYR A 157 7.24 8.58 -19.85
C TYR A 157 7.26 8.84 -18.34
N LEU A 158 8.17 9.69 -17.87
CA LEU A 158 8.20 10.22 -16.51
C LEU A 158 8.75 11.66 -16.49
N PRO A 159 7.89 12.65 -16.81
CA PRO A 159 8.31 14.06 -16.83
C PRO A 159 8.77 14.54 -15.46
N ASP A 160 9.65 15.55 -15.44
CA ASP A 160 10.20 16.12 -14.20
C ASP A 160 9.10 16.58 -13.21
N SER A 161 7.99 17.11 -13.72
CA SER A 161 6.85 17.50 -12.89
C SER A 161 6.20 16.34 -12.14
N ALA A 162 6.17 15.14 -12.74
CA ALA A 162 5.70 13.93 -12.06
C ALA A 162 6.78 13.39 -11.11
N LEU A 163 8.05 13.43 -11.53
CA LEU A 163 9.18 13.00 -10.74
C LEU A 163 9.34 13.82 -9.45
N ASP A 164 9.11 15.12 -9.49
CA ASP A 164 9.14 16.01 -8.33
C ASP A 164 8.06 15.64 -7.30
N VAL A 165 6.87 15.27 -7.76
CA VAL A 165 5.80 14.76 -6.89
C VAL A 165 6.21 13.43 -6.27
N ILE A 166 6.79 12.51 -7.05
CA ILE A 166 7.28 11.22 -6.54
C ILE A 166 8.36 11.44 -5.48
N ARG A 167 9.37 12.27 -5.76
CA ARG A 167 10.45 12.57 -4.80
C ARG A 167 9.95 13.18 -3.50
N ARG A 168 8.86 13.95 -3.56
CA ARG A 168 8.26 14.57 -2.38
C ARG A 168 7.40 13.59 -1.57
N ASP A 169 6.59 12.79 -2.24
CA ASP A 169 5.48 12.04 -1.61
C ASP A 169 5.76 10.53 -1.50
N ASP A 170 6.69 9.98 -2.27
CA ASP A 170 6.98 8.54 -2.29
C ASP A 170 7.86 8.14 -1.08
N PRO A 171 7.42 7.14 -0.29
CA PRO A 171 8.07 6.81 0.98
C PRO A 171 9.52 6.33 0.92
N ALA A 172 10.05 5.97 -0.24
CA ALA A 172 11.47 5.63 -0.35
C ALA A 172 12.37 6.86 -0.48
N PHE A 173 11.79 8.05 -0.67
CA PHE A 173 12.49 9.32 -0.52
C PHE A 173 12.33 9.91 0.89
N ALA A 174 11.47 9.31 1.70
CA ALA A 174 11.31 9.72 3.08
C ALA A 174 12.55 9.33 3.91
N PRO A 175 12.80 10.00 5.05
CA PRO A 175 13.88 9.64 5.97
C PRO A 175 13.58 8.36 6.79
N TYR A 176 13.20 7.26 6.12
CA TYR A 176 12.74 6.00 6.74
C TYR A 176 13.81 5.23 7.51
N GLN A 177 15.08 5.60 7.34
CA GLN A 177 16.24 5.03 8.07
C GLN A 177 16.63 5.86 9.29
N ARG A 178 16.02 7.04 9.49
CA ARG A 178 16.38 7.93 10.61
C ARG A 178 15.78 7.42 11.91
N SER A 179 16.48 7.64 13.02
CA SER A 179 16.06 7.27 14.36
C SER A 179 15.47 8.44 15.16
N ASP A 180 14.87 9.41 14.46
CA ASP A 180 14.37 10.65 15.04
C ASP A 180 12.98 10.98 14.47
N SER A 181 12.39 12.09 14.95
CA SER A 181 11.03 12.50 14.58
C SER A 181 10.84 12.88 13.11
N SER A 182 11.91 12.99 12.32
CA SER A 182 11.79 13.16 10.86
C SER A 182 11.30 11.89 10.17
N ASN A 183 11.56 10.71 10.75
CA ASN A 183 11.15 9.44 10.18
C ASN A 183 9.63 9.28 10.26
N PRO A 184 8.91 9.25 9.12
CA PRO A 184 7.46 9.15 9.13
C PRO A 184 6.96 7.78 9.60
N PHE A 185 7.82 6.77 9.71
CA PHE A 185 7.48 5.42 10.16
C PHE A 185 7.74 5.17 11.65
N TRP A 186 8.28 6.17 12.36
CA TRP A 186 8.59 6.04 13.78
C TRP A 186 7.34 5.70 14.62
N GLY A 187 7.46 4.72 15.51
CA GLY A 187 6.38 4.22 16.36
C GLY A 187 5.35 3.36 15.65
N LYS A 188 5.45 3.14 14.32
CA LYS A 188 4.44 2.38 13.57
C LYS A 188 4.58 0.87 13.73
N LYS A 189 3.45 0.17 13.69
CA LYS A 189 3.37 -1.29 13.74
C LYS A 189 3.12 -1.81 12.33
N ILE A 190 4.13 -2.40 11.70
CA ILE A 190 4.19 -2.77 10.29
C ILE A 190 4.45 -4.28 10.19
N LEU A 191 3.66 -4.96 9.35
CA LEU A 191 3.85 -6.37 9.01
C LEU A 191 4.04 -6.54 7.52
N ILE A 192 5.13 -7.18 7.10
CA ILE A 192 5.50 -7.36 5.70
C ILE A 192 5.34 -8.84 5.34
N LEU A 193 4.43 -9.17 4.41
CA LEU A 193 4.11 -10.55 4.02
C LEU A 193 4.43 -10.76 2.55
N SER A 194 5.37 -11.65 2.20
CA SER A 194 5.95 -11.80 0.87
C SER A 194 5.92 -13.21 0.31
N GLY A 195 5.69 -13.36 -0.99
CA GLY A 195 5.96 -14.60 -1.72
C GLY A 195 7.42 -14.67 -2.14
N GLY A 196 8.14 -15.71 -1.70
CA GLY A 196 9.56 -15.91 -2.03
C GLY A 196 9.81 -16.26 -3.49
N SER A 197 8.78 -16.71 -4.22
CA SER A 197 8.81 -17.04 -5.65
C SER A 197 8.08 -16.01 -6.53
N ASP A 198 7.81 -14.81 -6.00
CA ASP A 198 7.14 -13.74 -6.75
C ASP A 198 8.05 -13.15 -7.85
N THR A 199 7.65 -13.35 -9.10
CA THR A 199 8.36 -12.82 -10.27
C THR A 199 7.75 -11.53 -10.81
N LEU A 200 6.51 -11.20 -10.44
CA LEU A 200 5.84 -9.98 -10.89
C LEU A 200 6.44 -8.75 -10.23
N VAL A 201 6.84 -8.92 -8.97
CA VAL A 201 7.42 -7.87 -8.15
C VAL A 201 8.52 -8.51 -7.26
N PRO A 202 9.72 -8.73 -7.81
CA PRO A 202 10.78 -9.52 -7.17
C PRO A 202 11.28 -8.92 -5.86
N ARG A 203 11.61 -9.76 -4.85
CA ARG A 203 12.11 -9.36 -3.50
C ARG A 203 13.17 -8.26 -3.53
N ASP A 204 14.13 -8.38 -4.41
CA ASP A 204 15.30 -7.50 -4.47
C ASP A 204 14.89 -6.04 -4.71
N ALA A 205 13.79 -5.80 -5.43
CA ALA A 205 13.28 -4.45 -5.73
C ALA A 205 12.77 -3.64 -4.50
N SER A 206 12.69 -4.23 -3.30
CA SER A 206 12.36 -3.49 -2.07
C SER A 206 13.15 -3.96 -0.86
N GLU A 207 14.14 -4.84 -1.05
CA GLU A 207 14.90 -5.41 0.06
C GLU A 207 15.61 -4.30 0.84
N TYR A 208 16.32 -3.42 0.13
CA TYR A 208 16.99 -2.27 0.72
C TYR A 208 16.05 -1.38 1.57
N PHE A 209 14.85 -1.09 1.06
CA PHE A 209 13.85 -0.30 1.79
C PHE A 209 13.38 -1.04 3.06
N ILE A 210 13.05 -2.33 2.95
CA ILE A 210 12.51 -3.12 4.07
C ILE A 210 13.56 -3.33 5.16
N GLU A 211 14.79 -3.64 4.76
CA GLU A 211 15.90 -3.84 5.69
C GLU A 211 16.24 -2.55 6.42
N GLY A 212 16.37 -1.44 5.69
CA GLY A 212 16.66 -0.12 6.25
C GLY A 212 15.48 0.57 6.96
N LEU A 213 14.27 0.03 6.88
CA LEU A 213 13.09 0.64 7.52
C LEU A 213 13.22 0.62 9.05
N GLU A 214 13.41 1.80 9.63
CA GLU A 214 13.39 2.03 11.07
C GLU A 214 12.00 2.40 11.55
N VAL A 215 11.55 1.75 12.62
CA VAL A 215 10.25 2.02 13.25
C VAL A 215 10.36 2.42 14.72
N GLY A 216 11.57 2.50 15.27
CA GLY A 216 11.81 2.88 16.67
C GLY A 216 11.05 2.01 17.66
N GLU A 217 10.28 2.65 18.56
CA GLU A 217 9.39 2.00 19.54
C GLU A 217 8.19 1.25 18.90
N GLY A 218 8.08 1.29 17.56
CA GLY A 218 7.10 0.56 16.80
C GLY A 218 7.39 -0.95 16.72
N THR A 219 6.82 -1.60 15.72
CA THR A 219 7.07 -3.03 15.48
C THR A 219 7.20 -3.27 13.99
N LYS A 220 8.26 -3.94 13.55
CA LYS A 220 8.45 -4.39 12.17
C LYS A 220 8.54 -5.90 12.18
N GLU A 221 7.58 -6.58 11.56
CA GLU A 221 7.63 -8.03 11.33
C GLU A 221 7.68 -8.31 9.83
N VAL A 222 8.50 -9.28 9.41
CA VAL A 222 8.61 -9.70 8.01
C VAL A 222 8.41 -11.21 7.93
N MET A 223 7.55 -11.66 7.02
CA MET A 223 7.35 -13.06 6.67
C MET A 223 7.56 -13.21 5.17
N ILE A 224 8.41 -14.15 4.78
CA ILE A 224 8.61 -14.54 3.39
C ILE A 224 8.23 -16.01 3.29
N GLN A 225 7.25 -16.33 2.44
CA GLN A 225 6.80 -17.69 2.19
C GLN A 225 7.52 -18.24 0.95
N PRO A 226 8.52 -19.13 1.09
CA PRO A 226 9.47 -19.44 0.01
C PRO A 226 8.84 -19.87 -1.33
N GLY A 227 7.80 -20.71 -1.28
CA GLY A 227 7.14 -21.25 -2.48
C GLY A 227 5.96 -20.43 -3.02
N ALA A 228 5.55 -19.36 -2.33
CA ALA A 228 4.42 -18.54 -2.79
C ALA A 228 4.86 -17.56 -3.88
N GLY A 229 4.04 -17.44 -4.92
CA GLY A 229 4.22 -16.49 -6.02
C GLY A 229 3.64 -15.10 -5.70
N HIS A 230 3.08 -14.44 -6.71
CA HIS A 230 2.32 -13.20 -6.52
C HIS A 230 0.90 -13.48 -6.04
N GLU A 231 0.78 -13.92 -4.78
CA GLU A 231 -0.49 -14.40 -4.23
C GLU A 231 -0.61 -14.16 -2.72
N TYR A 232 -1.85 -14.12 -2.23
CA TYR A 232 -2.17 -14.05 -0.80
C TYR A 232 -2.63 -15.41 -0.28
N THR A 233 -1.76 -16.06 0.48
CA THR A 233 -2.02 -17.41 0.98
C THR A 233 -2.76 -17.42 2.31
N LYS A 234 -3.31 -18.58 2.68
CA LYS A 234 -3.93 -18.79 4.01
C LYS A 234 -2.94 -18.65 5.16
N GLU A 235 -1.66 -18.95 4.93
CA GLU A 235 -0.62 -18.79 5.94
C GLU A 235 -0.33 -17.31 6.21
N MET A 236 -0.25 -16.51 5.13
CA MET A 236 -0.13 -15.06 5.23
C MET A 236 -1.35 -14.44 5.92
N GLU A 237 -2.57 -14.93 5.62
CA GLU A 237 -3.79 -14.51 6.31
C GLU A 237 -3.74 -14.83 7.82
N ALA A 238 -3.28 -16.03 8.18
CA ALA A 238 -3.11 -16.42 9.58
C ALA A 238 -2.07 -15.54 10.29
N LYS A 239 -0.95 -15.22 9.63
CA LYS A 239 0.08 -14.32 10.16
C LYS A 239 -0.46 -12.91 10.37
N LEU A 240 -1.22 -12.38 9.42
CA LEU A 240 -1.89 -11.09 9.54
C LEU A 240 -2.84 -11.08 10.75
N ASN A 241 -3.72 -12.07 10.85
CA ASN A 241 -4.68 -12.20 11.96
C ASN A 241 -3.98 -12.30 13.33
N LYS A 242 -2.86 -13.03 13.41
CA LYS A 242 -2.05 -13.12 14.63
C LYS A 242 -1.48 -11.76 15.02
N PHE A 243 -0.87 -11.06 14.06
CA PHE A 243 -0.32 -9.72 14.28
C PHE A 243 -1.44 -8.72 14.68
N LEU A 244 -2.60 -8.75 13.98
CA LEU A 244 -3.97 -8.43 14.45
C LEU A 244 -4.13 -8.33 15.96
N LEU A 245 -4.17 -9.52 16.53
CA LEU A 245 -4.57 -9.74 17.91
C LEU A 245 -3.47 -9.35 18.89
N GLU A 246 -2.21 -9.56 18.53
CA GLU A 246 -1.09 -9.44 19.46
C GLU A 246 -0.50 -8.02 19.55
N LYS A 247 -0.62 -7.21 18.50
CA LYS A 247 0.16 -5.96 18.37
C LYS A 247 -0.66 -4.67 18.34
N VAL A 248 -1.92 -4.67 17.89
CA VAL A 248 -2.77 -3.45 17.85
C VAL A 248 -4.05 -3.63 18.60
N LEU A 249 -4.64 -4.82 18.59
CA LEU A 249 -5.81 -5.08 19.42
C LEU A 249 -5.43 -5.40 20.87
N VAL A 250 -4.28 -4.93 21.36
CA VAL A 250 -3.84 -5.06 22.75
C VAL A 250 -4.36 -3.86 23.55
#